data_AF-A0A256YPI7-F1
#
_entry.id   AF-A0A256YPI7-F1
#
_cell.length_a   1.000
_cell.length_b   1.000
_cell.length_c   1.000
_cell.angle_alpha   90.00
_cell.angle_beta   90.00
_cell.angle_gamma   90.00
#
_symmetry.space_group_name_H-M   'P 1'
#
loop_
_entity.id
_entity.type
_entity.pdbx_description
1 polymer ?
#
loop_
_entity_poly.entity_id
_entity_poly.type
_entity_poly.pdbx_seq_one_letter_code
_entity_poly.pdbx_strand_id
1 'polypeptide(L)'
;MTKRILHVEDDKDTCNLVKILLQEQGYEVITAFNGNECLNILKEERIDLVLLDIMLPDMSGWDIYQRMKETFYPAKVAFLSVMPISDNELDNLKEDGISDYIRKPFDNEDLVRRVRNILEVRKNILHIEDDEDTRNLVKMLLEARGYGVISVSEGREGLDRLSGDIDLVLLDVMLPDVSGWTVFHEIRKNPGNRNLKVAFLSIVPVSDEQLIEFRKEGVLDYITKPFDNEDLIRRIDRIIWAE
;
A
#
# COMPACT_ATOMS: atom_id res chain seq x y z
N MET A 1 14.65 -4.16 -2.67
CA MET A 1 15.60 -3.36 -1.85
C MET A 1 15.17 -3.45 -0.39
N THR A 2 16.14 -3.54 0.53
CA THR A 2 15.87 -3.50 1.98
C THR A 2 15.29 -2.15 2.38
N LYS A 3 14.24 -2.12 3.19
CA LYS A 3 13.60 -0.89 3.68
C LYS A 3 14.43 -0.27 4.80
N ARG A 4 14.63 1.04 4.75
CA ARG A 4 15.42 1.82 5.72
C ARG A 4 14.51 2.58 6.67
N ILE A 5 14.74 2.39 7.98
CA ILE A 5 13.96 3.00 9.05
C ILE A 5 14.87 3.93 9.85
N LEU A 6 14.45 5.17 10.05
CA LEU A 6 15.07 6.09 10.99
C LEU A 6 14.28 6.06 12.30
N HIS A 7 14.87 5.55 13.37
CA HIS A 7 14.29 5.57 14.71
C HIS A 7 14.87 6.74 15.52
N VAL A 8 14.01 7.65 15.97
CA VAL A 8 14.39 8.87 16.69
C VAL A 8 13.86 8.79 18.11
N GLU A 9 14.77 8.60 19.06
CA GLU A 9 14.46 8.24 20.45
C GLU A 9 15.64 8.67 21.34
N ASP A 10 15.39 9.49 22.37
CA ASP A 10 16.43 9.94 23.29
C ASP A 10 16.73 8.91 24.41
N ASP A 11 15.76 8.04 24.76
CA ASP A 11 15.99 6.92 25.65
C ASP A 11 16.77 5.79 24.95
N LYS A 12 18.03 5.61 25.36
CA LYS A 12 18.95 4.67 24.71
C LYS A 12 18.49 3.22 24.79
N ASP A 13 17.81 2.82 25.86
CA ASP A 13 17.36 1.45 26.04
C ASP A 13 16.19 1.14 25.10
N THR A 14 15.20 2.03 25.02
CA THR A 14 14.10 1.96 24.04
C THR A 14 14.64 2.00 22.60
N CYS A 15 15.59 2.90 22.34
CA CYS A 15 16.21 3.04 21.03
C CYS A 15 16.89 1.73 20.56
N ASN A 16 17.66 1.11 21.46
CA ASN A 16 18.33 -0.16 21.20
C ASN A 16 17.36 -1.32 21.05
N LEU A 17 16.32 -1.40 21.89
CA LEU A 17 15.29 -2.44 21.80
C LEU A 17 14.60 -2.41 20.43
N VAL A 18 14.05 -1.26 20.03
CA VAL A 18 13.37 -1.10 18.74
C VAL A 18 14.30 -1.40 17.58
N LYS A 19 15.56 -0.94 17.66
CA LYS A 19 16.57 -1.24 16.64
C LYS A 19 16.75 -2.75 16.46
N ILE A 20 16.95 -3.50 17.55
CA ILE A 20 17.15 -4.96 17.49
C ILE A 20 15.90 -5.63 16.88
N LEU A 21 14.71 -5.31 17.39
CA LEU A 21 13.45 -5.90 16.93
C LEU A 21 13.24 -5.74 15.42
N LEU A 22 13.52 -4.55 14.89
CA LEU A 22 13.32 -4.25 13.48
C LEU A 22 14.44 -4.80 12.58
N GLN A 23 15.68 -4.84 13.07
CA GLN A 23 16.77 -5.49 12.35
C GLN A 23 16.56 -7.01 12.22
N GLU A 24 15.98 -7.66 13.23
CA GLU A 24 15.60 -9.09 13.17
C GLU A 24 14.53 -9.37 12.08
N GLN A 25 13.73 -8.37 11.71
CA GLN A 25 12.77 -8.46 10.59
C GLN A 25 13.41 -8.16 9.23
N GLY A 26 14.72 -7.92 9.18
CA GLY A 26 15.44 -7.63 7.95
C GLY A 26 15.40 -6.17 7.51
N TYR A 27 14.96 -5.23 8.35
CA TYR A 27 15.04 -3.80 8.07
C TYR A 27 16.44 -3.24 8.36
N GLU A 28 16.85 -2.23 7.62
CA GLU A 28 18.03 -1.43 7.96
C GLU A 28 17.59 -0.29 8.89
N VAL A 29 18.13 -0.25 10.11
CA VAL A 29 17.71 0.73 11.12
C VAL A 29 18.84 1.70 11.42
N ILE A 30 18.58 2.98 11.17
CA ILE A 30 19.39 4.13 11.55
C ILE A 30 18.77 4.75 12.80
N THR A 31 19.60 5.18 13.74
CA THR A 31 19.14 5.77 15.01
C THR A 31 19.55 7.23 15.12
N ALA A 32 18.67 8.05 15.69
CA ALA A 32 18.97 9.41 16.12
C ALA A 32 18.48 9.60 17.56
N PHE A 33 19.18 10.42 18.34
CA PHE A 33 18.86 10.65 19.77
C PHE A 33 18.29 12.04 20.04
N ASN A 34 18.07 12.84 19.00
CA ASN A 34 17.48 14.18 19.06
C ASN A 34 17.02 14.63 17.66
N GLY A 35 16.27 15.74 17.61
CA GLY A 35 15.70 16.26 16.38
C GLY A 35 16.73 16.80 15.39
N ASN A 36 17.79 17.45 15.84
CA ASN A 36 18.84 17.94 14.95
C ASN A 36 19.59 16.81 14.25
N GLU A 37 19.89 15.71 14.96
CA GLU A 37 20.49 14.51 14.38
C GLU A 37 19.56 13.87 13.34
N CYS A 38 18.27 13.72 13.66
CA CYS A 38 17.25 13.25 12.73
C CYS A 38 17.24 14.06 11.41
N LEU A 39 17.15 15.39 11.52
CA LEU A 39 17.10 16.27 10.35
C LEU A 39 18.40 16.27 9.54
N ASN A 40 19.55 15.99 10.15
CA ASN A 40 20.80 15.85 9.42
C ASN A 40 20.87 14.53 8.66
N ILE A 41 20.47 13.43 9.27
CA ILE A 41 20.39 12.12 8.61
C ILE A 41 19.44 12.18 7.41
N LEU A 42 18.27 12.82 7.55
CA LEU A 42 17.30 12.95 6.46
C LEU A 42 17.82 13.72 5.24
N LYS A 43 18.87 14.55 5.39
CA LYS A 43 19.51 15.25 4.25
C LYS A 43 20.42 14.35 3.44
N GLU A 44 20.99 13.33 4.07
CA GLU A 44 22.04 12.49 3.50
C GLU A 44 21.50 11.13 3.08
N GLU A 45 20.45 10.64 3.75
CA GLU A 45 19.96 9.28 3.63
C GLU A 45 18.53 9.24 3.10
N ARG A 46 18.27 8.30 2.18
CA ARG A 46 16.90 7.96 1.78
C ARG A 46 16.29 7.05 2.85
N ILE A 47 15.19 7.49 3.46
CA ILE A 47 14.46 6.78 4.52
C ILE A 47 13.06 6.40 4.02
N ASP A 48 12.62 5.16 4.29
CA ASP A 48 11.27 4.69 3.96
C ASP A 48 10.25 4.99 5.09
N LEU A 49 10.70 4.93 6.35
CA LEU A 49 9.89 5.22 7.55
C LEU A 49 10.71 5.94 8.61
N VAL A 50 10.16 7.00 9.20
CA VAL A 50 10.64 7.62 10.44
C VAL A 50 9.74 7.20 11.60
N LEU A 51 10.32 6.50 12.57
CA LEU A 51 9.71 6.21 13.87
C LEU A 51 10.16 7.30 14.83
N LEU A 52 9.25 8.18 15.24
CA LEU A 52 9.59 9.46 15.83
C LEU A 52 8.99 9.61 17.22
N ASP A 53 9.82 9.71 18.26
CA ASP A 53 9.34 10.19 19.55
C ASP A 53 8.85 11.65 19.43
N ILE A 54 7.72 11.93 20.07
CA ILE A 54 7.16 13.28 20.19
C ILE A 54 7.96 14.12 21.19
N MET A 55 8.47 13.51 22.26
CA MET A 55 9.14 14.20 23.37
C MET A 55 10.65 14.02 23.29
N LEU A 56 11.31 14.84 22.47
CA LEU A 56 12.77 14.86 22.35
C LEU A 56 13.36 16.07 23.09
N PRO A 57 14.65 16.02 23.47
CA PRO A 57 15.27 17.04 24.32
C PRO A 57 15.44 18.42 23.67
N ASP A 58 15.52 18.51 22.35
CA ASP A 58 15.83 19.74 21.62
C ASP A 58 14.65 20.36 20.87
N MET A 59 13.70 19.55 20.38
CA MET A 59 12.47 20.00 19.73
C MET A 59 11.42 18.89 19.75
N SER A 60 10.14 19.22 19.54
CA SER A 60 9.11 18.17 19.51
C SER A 60 9.17 17.34 18.23
N GLY A 61 8.71 16.09 18.30
CA GLY A 61 8.50 15.25 17.10
C GLY A 61 7.56 15.89 16.09
N TRP A 62 6.60 16.70 16.55
CA TRP A 62 5.74 17.48 15.66
C TRP A 62 6.50 18.55 14.88
N ASP A 63 7.41 19.29 15.53
CA ASP A 63 8.23 20.31 14.87
C ASP A 63 9.15 19.67 13.81
N ILE A 64 9.69 18.49 14.10
CA ILE A 64 10.50 17.71 13.15
C ILE A 64 9.63 17.32 11.96
N TYR A 65 8.42 16.78 12.21
CA TYR A 65 7.49 16.39 11.16
C TYR A 65 7.09 17.54 10.23
N GLN A 66 6.82 18.73 10.77
CA GLN A 66 6.50 19.90 9.95
C GLN A 66 7.68 20.30 9.05
N ARG A 67 8.90 20.32 9.59
CA ARG A 67 10.12 20.55 8.79
C ARG A 67 10.33 19.47 7.74
N MET A 68 9.96 18.22 8.06
CA MET A 68 10.01 17.10 7.13
C MET A 68 9.12 17.34 5.91
N LYS A 69 7.85 17.74 6.13
CA LYS A 69 6.88 18.02 5.06
C LYS A 69 7.35 19.11 4.09
N GLU A 70 8.10 20.09 4.59
CA GLU A 70 8.58 21.21 3.78
C GLU A 70 9.81 20.84 2.93
N THR A 71 10.66 19.93 3.42
CA THR A 71 12.06 19.84 2.94
C THR A 71 12.43 18.48 2.33
N PHE A 72 11.74 17.39 2.67
CA PHE A 72 12.23 16.03 2.37
C PHE A 72 11.24 15.19 1.57
N TYR A 73 11.77 14.28 0.74
CA TYR A 73 11.02 13.32 -0.07
C TYR A 73 10.24 12.33 0.83
N PRO A 74 9.06 11.82 0.44
CA PRO A 74 8.07 11.32 1.41
C PRO A 74 8.48 10.01 2.08
N ALA A 75 9.23 10.12 3.16
CA ALA A 75 9.29 9.08 4.17
C ALA A 75 7.93 9.03 4.89
N LYS A 76 7.43 7.82 5.13
CA LYS A 76 6.28 7.63 6.04
C LYS A 76 6.72 8.02 7.45
N VAL A 77 5.81 8.51 8.28
CA VAL A 77 6.12 8.91 9.66
C VAL A 77 5.13 8.26 10.60
N ALA A 78 5.63 7.65 11.67
CA ALA A 78 4.81 7.15 12.76
C ALA A 78 5.31 7.74 14.08
N PHE A 79 4.39 8.22 14.90
CA PHE A 79 4.76 8.75 16.22
C PHE A 79 4.83 7.65 17.26
N LEU A 80 5.81 7.74 18.16
CA LEU A 80 5.89 6.97 19.39
C LEU A 80 5.73 7.93 20.56
N SER A 81 4.84 7.63 21.51
CA SER A 81 4.63 8.51 22.67
C SER A 81 4.01 7.80 23.85
N VAL A 82 4.29 8.26 25.07
CA VAL A 82 3.57 7.83 26.28
C VAL A 82 2.20 8.49 26.43
N MET A 83 1.93 9.56 25.68
CA MET A 83 0.68 10.30 25.77
C MET A 83 -0.46 9.48 25.13
N PRO A 84 -1.63 9.36 25.78
CA PRO A 84 -2.81 8.85 25.11
C PRO A 84 -3.38 9.93 24.19
N ILE A 85 -4.00 9.50 23.09
CA ILE A 85 -4.80 10.36 22.21
C ILE A 85 -6.18 9.71 22.01
N SER A 86 -7.18 10.54 21.70
CA SER A 86 -8.51 10.10 21.30
C SER A 86 -8.55 9.62 19.84
N ASP A 87 -9.61 8.89 19.47
CA ASP A 87 -9.82 8.44 18.09
C ASP A 87 -9.90 9.62 17.11
N ASN A 88 -10.56 10.72 17.49
CA ASN A 88 -10.62 11.93 16.67
C ASN A 88 -9.23 12.57 16.45
N GLU A 89 -8.36 12.57 17.47
CA GLU A 89 -6.99 13.06 17.33
C GLU A 89 -6.16 12.15 16.42
N LEU A 90 -6.36 10.83 16.51
CA LEU A 90 -5.70 9.87 15.63
C LEU A 90 -6.13 10.08 14.16
N ASP A 91 -7.41 10.32 13.91
CA ASP A 91 -7.92 10.58 12.57
C ASP A 91 -7.36 11.89 12.00
N ASN A 92 -7.30 12.96 12.81
CA ASN A 92 -6.65 14.22 12.40
C ASN A 92 -5.17 14.01 12.03
N LEU A 93 -4.41 13.22 12.82
CA LEU A 93 -3.01 12.91 12.50
C LEU A 93 -2.88 12.15 11.17
N LYS A 94 -3.79 11.22 10.87
CA LYS A 94 -3.81 10.50 9.60
C LYS A 94 -4.09 11.42 8.42
N GLU A 95 -5.06 12.34 8.56
CA GLU A 95 -5.35 13.36 7.56
C GLU A 95 -4.14 14.26 7.29
N ASP A 96 -3.35 14.56 8.32
CA ASP A 96 -2.11 15.33 8.18
C ASP A 96 -0.99 14.57 7.45
N GLY A 97 -1.09 13.24 7.35
CA GLY A 97 -0.14 12.36 6.67
C GLY A 97 0.70 11.47 7.61
N ILE A 98 0.36 11.41 8.90
CA ILE A 98 0.99 10.48 9.85
C ILE A 98 0.44 9.07 9.60
N SER A 99 1.34 8.11 9.44
CA SER A 99 1.00 6.73 9.09
C SER A 99 0.47 5.92 10.27
N ASP A 100 0.95 6.19 11.49
CA ASP A 100 0.45 5.55 12.71
C ASP A 100 0.84 6.34 13.97
N TYR A 101 0.16 6.06 15.08
CA TYR A 101 0.50 6.53 16.43
C TYR A 101 0.62 5.33 17.37
N ILE A 102 1.83 5.11 17.90
CA ILE A 102 2.18 3.94 18.70
C ILE A 102 2.41 4.38 20.15
N ARG A 103 1.54 3.89 21.05
CA ARG A 103 1.60 4.25 22.47
C ARG A 103 2.66 3.43 23.20
N LYS A 104 3.48 4.09 24.02
CA LYS A 104 4.42 3.48 24.96
C LYS A 104 3.74 3.22 26.33
N PRO A 105 4.07 2.12 27.04
CA PRO A 105 4.84 0.97 26.54
C PRO A 105 4.04 0.22 25.46
N PHE A 106 4.74 -0.33 24.48
CA PHE A 106 4.17 -1.14 23.40
C PHE A 106 4.58 -2.61 23.57
N ASP A 107 3.78 -3.49 22.98
CA ASP A 107 4.18 -4.89 22.79
C ASP A 107 5.14 -5.00 21.59
N ASN A 108 6.13 -5.89 21.70
CA ASN A 108 7.16 -6.05 20.67
C ASN A 108 6.57 -6.56 19.34
N GLU A 109 5.66 -7.52 19.41
CA GLU A 109 5.01 -8.08 18.21
C GLU A 109 4.08 -7.05 17.58
N ASP A 110 3.36 -6.27 18.40
CA ASP A 110 2.49 -5.19 17.91
C ASP A 110 3.29 -4.09 17.19
N LEU A 111 4.41 -3.64 17.76
CA LEU A 111 5.31 -2.67 17.12
C LEU A 111 5.78 -3.18 15.75
N VAL A 112 6.32 -4.40 15.71
CA VAL A 112 6.82 -5.02 14.48
C VAL A 112 5.71 -5.11 13.43
N ARG A 113 4.51 -5.56 13.83
CA ARG A 113 3.35 -5.66 12.95
C ARG A 113 2.92 -4.31 12.39
N ARG A 114 2.87 -3.26 13.23
CA ARG A 114 2.54 -1.90 12.79
C ARG A 114 3.56 -1.34 11.82
N VAL A 115 4.86 -1.46 12.14
CA VAL A 115 5.95 -1.05 11.25
C VAL A 115 5.86 -1.77 9.90
N ARG A 116 5.61 -3.08 9.92
CA ARG A 116 5.40 -3.87 8.70
C ARG A 116 4.23 -3.33 7.89
N ASN A 117 3.07 -3.11 8.51
CA ASN A 117 1.89 -2.57 7.82
C ASN A 117 2.12 -1.17 7.23
N ILE A 118 2.91 -0.33 7.90
CA ILE A 118 3.27 0.99 7.39
C ILE A 118 4.19 0.87 6.19
N LEU A 119 5.19 -0.02 6.22
CA LEU A 119 6.20 -0.15 5.17
C LEU A 119 5.75 -0.99 3.98
N GLU A 120 4.86 -1.96 4.20
CA GLU A 120 4.24 -2.74 3.15
C GLU A 120 3.24 -1.85 2.40
N VAL A 121 3.46 -1.72 1.08
CA VAL A 121 2.51 -1.05 0.22
C VAL A 121 1.30 -1.97 0.12
N ARG A 122 0.22 -1.65 0.82
CA ARG A 122 -1.08 -2.28 0.55
C ARG A 122 -1.41 -1.98 -0.91
N LYS A 123 -1.35 -3.01 -1.75
CA LYS A 123 -1.66 -2.87 -3.17
C LYS A 123 -3.17 -2.77 -3.32
N ASN A 124 -3.64 -1.78 -4.07
CA ASN A 124 -5.06 -1.56 -4.27
C ASN A 124 -5.52 -2.18 -5.60
N ILE A 125 -6.63 -2.90 -5.54
CA ILE A 125 -7.25 -3.59 -6.66
C ILE A 125 -8.63 -2.99 -6.89
N LEU A 126 -8.87 -2.50 -8.11
CA LEU A 126 -10.20 -2.18 -8.59
C LEU A 126 -10.79 -3.41 -9.26
N HIS A 127 -11.82 -4.00 -8.65
CA HIS A 127 -12.53 -5.17 -9.14
C HIS A 127 -13.86 -4.76 -9.78
N ILE A 128 -14.00 -4.97 -11.10
CA ILE A 128 -15.18 -4.59 -11.88
C ILE A 128 -15.88 -5.87 -12.34
N GLU A 129 -17.01 -6.19 -11.73
CA GLU A 129 -17.71 -7.47 -11.85
C GLU A 129 -19.21 -7.26 -11.60
N ASP A 130 -20.08 -7.65 -12.54
CA ASP A 130 -21.52 -7.42 -12.42
C ASP A 130 -22.21 -8.49 -11.56
N ASP A 131 -21.76 -9.75 -11.64
CA ASP A 131 -22.28 -10.85 -10.82
C ASP A 131 -21.96 -10.65 -9.33
N GLU A 132 -23.00 -10.52 -8.51
CA GLU A 132 -22.85 -10.18 -7.09
C GLU A 132 -22.10 -11.26 -6.30
N ASP A 133 -22.38 -12.54 -6.57
CA ASP A 133 -21.74 -13.66 -5.87
C ASP A 133 -20.24 -13.73 -6.19
N THR A 134 -19.88 -13.64 -7.47
CA THR A 134 -18.48 -13.59 -7.91
C THR A 134 -17.78 -12.36 -7.36
N ARG A 135 -18.42 -11.18 -7.40
CA ARG A 135 -17.87 -9.92 -6.88
C ARG A 135 -17.53 -10.03 -5.40
N ASN A 136 -18.45 -10.58 -4.59
CA ASN A 136 -18.28 -10.74 -3.16
C ASN A 136 -17.21 -11.79 -2.81
N LEU A 137 -17.19 -12.94 -3.51
CA LEU A 137 -16.19 -13.99 -3.31
C LEU A 137 -14.78 -13.47 -3.58
N VAL A 138 -14.56 -12.87 -4.75
CA VAL A 138 -13.24 -12.35 -5.14
C VAL A 138 -12.78 -11.23 -4.21
N LYS A 139 -13.70 -10.33 -3.83
CA LYS A 139 -13.39 -9.28 -2.84
C LYS A 139 -12.90 -9.89 -1.53
N MET A 140 -13.63 -10.85 -0.97
CA MET A 140 -13.26 -11.52 0.27
C MET A 140 -11.87 -12.19 0.17
N LEU A 141 -11.60 -12.92 -0.91
CA LEU A 141 -10.32 -13.60 -1.13
C LEU A 141 -9.14 -12.61 -1.19
N LEU A 142 -9.31 -11.51 -1.93
CA LEU A 142 -8.27 -10.49 -2.09
C LEU A 142 -8.04 -9.68 -0.81
N GLU A 143 -9.10 -9.32 -0.08
CA GLU A 143 -8.98 -8.63 1.22
C GLU A 143 -8.31 -9.53 2.27
N ALA A 144 -8.65 -10.82 2.31
CA ALA A 144 -7.98 -11.79 3.18
C ALA A 144 -6.48 -11.95 2.85
N ARG A 145 -6.09 -11.74 1.60
CA ARG A 145 -4.69 -11.75 1.15
C ARG A 145 -3.91 -10.46 1.52
N GLY A 146 -4.61 -9.42 1.97
CA GLY A 146 -4.04 -8.14 2.40
C GLY A 146 -4.19 -6.99 1.39
N TYR A 147 -4.91 -7.19 0.28
CA TYR A 147 -5.11 -6.16 -0.73
C TYR A 147 -6.19 -5.15 -0.32
N GLY A 148 -6.04 -3.88 -0.73
CA GLY A 148 -7.15 -2.92 -0.72
C GLY A 148 -8.05 -3.22 -1.90
N VAL A 149 -9.35 -3.40 -1.69
CA VAL A 149 -10.26 -3.79 -2.77
C VAL A 149 -11.42 -2.81 -2.89
N ILE A 150 -11.52 -2.18 -4.05
CA ILE A 150 -12.68 -1.38 -4.45
C ILE A 150 -13.46 -2.23 -5.44
N SER A 151 -14.72 -2.54 -5.16
CA SER A 151 -15.56 -3.33 -6.06
C SER A 151 -16.73 -2.51 -6.57
N VAL A 152 -17.00 -2.62 -7.87
CA VAL A 152 -18.10 -1.97 -8.59
C VAL A 152 -18.76 -2.96 -9.54
N SER A 153 -20.00 -2.70 -9.94
CA SER A 153 -20.79 -3.61 -10.80
C SER A 153 -20.86 -3.21 -12.26
N GLU A 154 -20.42 -2.00 -12.61
CA GLU A 154 -20.54 -1.43 -13.95
C GLU A 154 -19.20 -0.89 -14.45
N GLY A 155 -18.96 -0.98 -15.76
CA GLY A 155 -17.70 -0.57 -16.37
C GLY A 155 -17.47 0.93 -16.29
N ARG A 156 -18.53 1.74 -16.46
CA ARG A 156 -18.45 3.21 -16.32
C ARG A 156 -18.13 3.63 -14.89
N GLU A 157 -18.78 3.01 -13.90
CA GLU A 157 -18.43 3.27 -12.49
C GLU A 157 -16.96 2.90 -12.22
N GLY A 158 -16.48 1.80 -12.80
CA GLY A 158 -15.07 1.43 -12.73
C GLY A 158 -14.14 2.52 -13.25
N LEU A 159 -14.44 3.13 -14.40
CA LEU A 159 -13.68 4.25 -14.94
C LEU A 159 -13.72 5.48 -14.02
N ASP A 160 -14.88 5.78 -13.42
CA ASP A 160 -15.05 6.91 -12.49
C ASP A 160 -14.28 6.70 -11.17
N ARG A 161 -14.09 5.45 -10.74
CA ARG A 161 -13.33 5.09 -9.53
C ARG A 161 -11.83 4.97 -9.75
N LEU A 162 -11.33 5.10 -10.98
CA LEU A 162 -9.89 5.05 -11.23
C LEU A 162 -9.15 6.22 -10.56
N SER A 163 -8.10 5.90 -9.84
CA SER A 163 -7.25 6.82 -9.09
C SER A 163 -5.79 6.37 -9.14
N GLY A 164 -4.86 7.28 -8.82
CA GLY A 164 -3.41 7.03 -8.95
C GLY A 164 -2.84 6.03 -7.95
N ASP A 165 -3.62 5.61 -6.96
CA ASP A 165 -3.27 4.61 -5.94
C ASP A 165 -3.76 3.20 -6.27
N ILE A 166 -4.48 2.99 -7.39
CA ILE A 166 -4.84 1.66 -7.87
C ILE A 166 -3.63 1.01 -8.56
N ASP A 167 -3.25 -0.18 -8.11
CA ASP A 167 -2.14 -0.95 -8.66
C ASP A 167 -2.58 -1.95 -9.74
N LEU A 168 -3.80 -2.47 -9.65
CA LEU A 168 -4.36 -3.48 -10.56
C LEU A 168 -5.87 -3.25 -10.78
N VAL A 169 -6.30 -3.39 -12.03
CA VAL A 169 -7.71 -3.55 -12.39
C VAL A 169 -7.96 -5.02 -12.72
N LEU A 170 -8.89 -5.64 -11.99
CA LEU A 170 -9.42 -6.98 -12.26
C LEU A 170 -10.81 -6.82 -12.87
N LEU A 171 -10.98 -7.22 -14.12
CA LEU A 171 -12.07 -6.77 -14.98
C LEU A 171 -12.83 -7.94 -15.62
N ASP A 172 -14.15 -7.99 -15.47
CA ASP A 172 -14.96 -8.83 -16.35
C ASP A 172 -15.07 -8.21 -17.75
N VAL A 173 -15.06 -9.06 -18.77
CA VAL A 173 -15.34 -8.72 -20.17
C VAL A 173 -16.82 -8.42 -20.38
N MET A 174 -17.71 -9.15 -19.69
CA MET A 174 -19.16 -9.08 -19.86
C MET A 174 -19.76 -8.24 -18.74
N LEU A 175 -19.97 -6.95 -18.98
CA LEU A 175 -20.62 -6.04 -18.03
C LEU A 175 -21.91 -5.48 -18.65
N PRO A 176 -22.90 -5.06 -17.84
CA PRO A 176 -24.22 -4.67 -18.31
C PRO A 176 -24.24 -3.38 -19.14
N ASP A 177 -23.30 -2.47 -18.93
CA ASP A 177 -23.30 -1.12 -19.51
C ASP A 177 -22.30 -0.96 -20.67
N VAL A 178 -21.08 -1.46 -20.52
CA VAL A 178 -20.01 -1.43 -21.54
C VAL A 178 -19.16 -2.70 -21.44
N SER A 179 -18.69 -3.26 -22.56
CA SER A 179 -17.76 -4.41 -22.48
C SER A 179 -16.49 -4.04 -21.72
N GLY A 180 -15.93 -4.97 -20.95
CA GLY A 180 -14.63 -4.82 -20.31
C GLY A 180 -13.51 -4.50 -21.31
N TRP A 181 -13.62 -4.93 -22.58
CA TRP A 181 -12.67 -4.48 -23.61
C TRP A 181 -12.74 -2.96 -23.82
N THR A 182 -13.93 -2.38 -23.84
CA THR A 182 -14.10 -0.93 -23.92
C THR A 182 -13.45 -0.24 -22.71
N VAL A 183 -13.71 -0.73 -21.49
CA VAL A 183 -13.09 -0.22 -20.25
C VAL A 183 -11.56 -0.25 -20.33
N PHE A 184 -10.98 -1.38 -20.76
CA PHE A 184 -9.54 -1.51 -20.95
C PHE A 184 -8.98 -0.48 -21.93
N HIS A 185 -9.62 -0.29 -23.08
CA HIS A 185 -9.17 0.68 -24.07
C HIS A 185 -9.29 2.13 -23.55
N GLU A 186 -10.36 2.47 -22.83
CA GLU A 186 -10.50 3.78 -22.18
C GLU A 186 -9.41 4.01 -21.13
N ILE A 187 -9.07 2.99 -20.31
CA ILE A 187 -7.93 3.05 -19.38
C ILE A 187 -6.65 3.40 -20.12
N ARG A 188 -6.38 2.74 -21.25
CA ARG A 188 -5.14 2.91 -22.03
C ARG A 188 -5.06 4.22 -22.81
N LYS A 189 -6.18 4.91 -23.06
CA LYS A 189 -6.15 6.25 -23.66
C LYS A 189 -5.50 7.30 -22.76
N ASN A 190 -5.55 7.13 -21.43
CA ASN A 190 -4.91 8.04 -20.50
C ASN A 190 -3.42 7.70 -20.33
N PRO A 191 -2.48 8.58 -20.74
CA PRO A 191 -1.04 8.33 -20.59
C PRO A 191 -0.59 8.08 -19.14
N GLY A 192 -1.31 8.64 -18.15
CA GLY A 192 -1.05 8.42 -16.73
C GLY A 192 -1.26 6.96 -16.28
N ASN A 193 -2.06 6.19 -17.03
CA ASN A 193 -2.39 4.80 -16.72
C ASN A 193 -1.52 3.80 -17.49
N ARG A 194 -0.44 4.25 -18.14
CA ARG A 194 0.40 3.38 -18.98
C ARG A 194 0.97 2.18 -18.22
N ASN A 195 1.30 2.37 -16.94
CA ASN A 195 1.85 1.34 -16.08
C ASN A 195 0.79 0.64 -15.21
N LEU A 196 -0.48 1.03 -15.31
CA LEU A 196 -1.55 0.39 -14.58
C LEU A 196 -1.70 -1.06 -15.04
N LYS A 197 -1.67 -2.00 -14.11
CA LYS A 197 -1.81 -3.43 -14.38
C LYS A 197 -3.29 -3.72 -14.65
N VAL A 198 -3.57 -4.52 -15.67
CA VAL A 198 -4.94 -4.96 -15.99
C VAL A 198 -4.94 -6.47 -16.24
N ALA A 199 -5.87 -7.17 -15.60
CA ALA A 199 -6.13 -8.58 -15.81
C ALA A 199 -7.64 -8.81 -15.99
N PHE A 200 -8.00 -9.76 -16.84
CA PHE A 200 -9.40 -10.13 -17.05
C PHE A 200 -9.79 -11.34 -16.21
N LEU A 201 -11.02 -11.35 -15.71
CA LEU A 201 -11.66 -12.48 -15.05
C LEU A 201 -13.05 -12.67 -15.68
N SER A 202 -13.22 -13.68 -16.55
CA SER A 202 -14.44 -13.79 -17.36
C SER A 202 -14.90 -15.21 -17.62
N ILE A 203 -16.20 -15.38 -17.89
CA ILE A 203 -16.78 -16.63 -18.37
C ILE A 203 -16.42 -16.94 -19.83
N VAL A 204 -15.96 -15.94 -20.60
CA VAL A 204 -15.67 -16.10 -22.02
C VAL A 204 -14.34 -16.85 -22.19
N PRO A 205 -14.32 -18.05 -22.77
CA PRO A 205 -13.05 -18.72 -23.07
C PRO A 205 -12.35 -18.01 -24.23
N VAL A 206 -11.02 -18.03 -24.20
CA VAL A 206 -10.17 -17.39 -25.21
C VAL A 206 -9.15 -18.40 -25.72
N SER A 207 -8.84 -18.37 -27.02
CA SER A 207 -7.83 -19.26 -27.60
C SER A 207 -6.42 -18.81 -27.23
N ASP A 208 -5.44 -19.70 -27.41
CA ASP A 208 -4.02 -19.38 -27.18
C ASP A 208 -3.54 -18.23 -28.09
N GLU A 209 -4.03 -18.16 -29.33
CA GLU A 209 -3.73 -17.05 -30.24
C GLU A 209 -4.28 -15.72 -29.71
N GLN A 210 -5.52 -15.70 -29.22
CA GLN A 210 -6.13 -14.51 -28.64
C GLN A 210 -5.38 -14.05 -27.38
N LEU A 211 -4.97 -14.99 -26.52
CA LEU A 211 -4.15 -14.68 -25.34
C LEU A 211 -2.83 -14.00 -25.70
N ILE A 212 -2.19 -14.44 -26.79
CA ILE A 212 -0.96 -13.81 -27.28
C ILE A 212 -1.23 -12.37 -27.74
N GLU A 213 -2.35 -12.12 -28.42
CA GLU A 213 -2.75 -10.78 -28.85
C GLU A 213 -3.04 -9.86 -27.67
N PHE A 214 -3.83 -10.31 -26.70
CA PHE A 214 -4.17 -9.51 -25.52
C PHE A 214 -2.93 -9.13 -24.71
N ARG A 215 -1.96 -10.04 -24.59
CA ARG A 215 -0.67 -9.75 -23.93
C ARG A 215 0.11 -8.65 -24.65
N LYS A 216 0.08 -8.60 -25.98
CA LYS A 216 0.73 -7.53 -26.76
C LYS A 216 0.08 -6.17 -26.52
N GLU A 217 -1.22 -6.13 -26.23
CA GLU A 217 -1.96 -4.90 -25.91
C GLU A 217 -1.74 -4.43 -24.46
N GLY A 218 -1.13 -5.27 -23.61
CA GLY A 218 -0.82 -4.94 -22.21
C GLY A 218 -1.84 -5.49 -21.20
N VAL A 219 -2.59 -6.53 -21.58
CA VAL A 219 -3.30 -7.40 -20.63
C VAL A 219 -2.30 -8.34 -19.98
N LEU A 220 -2.18 -8.29 -18.66
CA LEU A 220 -1.17 -9.08 -17.95
C LEU A 220 -1.62 -10.51 -17.67
N ASP A 221 -2.93 -10.73 -17.56
CA ASP A 221 -3.47 -12.07 -17.44
C ASP A 221 -4.95 -12.14 -17.84
N TYR A 222 -5.41 -13.34 -18.18
CA TYR A 222 -6.81 -13.64 -18.50
C TYR A 222 -7.23 -14.93 -17.78
N ILE A 223 -8.16 -14.80 -16.84
CA ILE A 223 -8.61 -15.86 -15.95
C ILE A 223 -10.02 -16.27 -16.35
N THR A 224 -10.22 -17.54 -16.72
CA THR A 224 -11.54 -18.04 -17.09
C THR A 224 -12.30 -18.55 -15.86
N LYS A 225 -13.58 -18.23 -15.77
CA LYS A 225 -14.51 -18.75 -14.75
C LYS A 225 -15.09 -20.11 -15.22
N PRO A 226 -15.32 -21.10 -14.32
CA PRO A 226 -14.99 -21.08 -12.89
C PRO A 226 -13.47 -21.20 -12.66
N PHE A 227 -13.00 -20.62 -11.57
CA PHE A 227 -11.58 -20.61 -11.19
C PHE A 227 -11.36 -21.32 -9.85
N ASP A 228 -10.13 -21.76 -9.63
CA ASP A 228 -9.66 -22.18 -8.32
C ASP A 228 -9.22 -20.96 -7.49
N ASN A 229 -9.59 -20.93 -6.21
CA ASN A 229 -9.33 -19.77 -5.34
C ASN A 229 -7.84 -19.54 -5.12
N GLU A 230 -7.06 -20.61 -4.92
CA GLU A 230 -5.61 -20.50 -4.70
C GLU A 230 -4.89 -20.10 -5.99
N ASP A 231 -5.31 -20.63 -7.15
CA ASP A 231 -4.79 -20.22 -8.45
C ASP A 231 -5.06 -18.75 -8.74
N LEU A 232 -6.29 -18.26 -8.49
CA LEU A 232 -6.63 -16.85 -8.64
C LEU A 232 -5.67 -15.98 -7.84
N ILE A 233 -5.53 -16.24 -6.53
CA ILE A 233 -4.65 -15.47 -5.65
C ILE A 233 -3.19 -15.52 -6.12
N ARG A 234 -2.69 -16.72 -6.47
CA ARG A 234 -1.32 -16.89 -6.96
C ARG A 234 -1.05 -16.07 -8.23
N ARG A 235 -2.02 -16.02 -9.16
CA ARG A 235 -1.89 -15.26 -10.40
C ARG A 235 -1.94 -13.76 -10.14
N ILE A 236 -2.83 -13.31 -9.26
CA ILE A 236 -2.91 -11.90 -8.85
C ILE A 236 -1.62 -11.46 -8.16
N ASP A 237 -1.08 -12.26 -7.23
CA ASP A 237 0.21 -12.01 -6.57
C ASP A 237 1.33 -11.84 -7.61
N ARG A 238 1.42 -12.74 -8.59
CA ARG A 238 2.42 -12.66 -9.66
C ARG A 238 2.31 -11.37 -10.46
N ILE A 239 1.10 -10.93 -10.79
CA ILE A 239 0.87 -9.73 -11.60
C ILE A 239 1.22 -8.49 -10.79
N ILE A 240 0.64 -8.35 -9.61
CA ILE A 240 0.70 -7.11 -8.83
C ILE A 240 2.10 -6.83 -8.30
N TRP A 241 2.90 -7.88 -8.03
CA TRP A 241 4.28 -7.78 -7.54
C TRP A 241 5.35 -7.94 -8.63
N ALA A 242 4.98 -8.10 -9.90
CA ALA A 242 5.95 -8.04 -11.00
C ALA A 242 6.57 -6.63 -11.09
N GLU A 243 7.90 -6.56 -11.15
CA GLU A 243 8.71 -5.35 -11.36
C GLU A 243 8.66 -4.85 -12.81
#